data_AF-A0A1V6Z7H9-F1
#
_entry.id   AF-A0A1V6Z7H9-F1
#
_cell.length_a   1.000
_cell.length_b   1.000
_cell.length_c   1.000
_cell.angle_alpha   90.00
_cell.angle_beta   90.00
_cell.angle_gamma   90.00
#
_symmetry.space_group_name_H-M   'P 1'
#
loop_
_entity.id
_entity.type
_entity.pdbx_description
1 polymer ?
#
loop_
_entity_poly.entity_id
_entity_poly.type
_entity_poly.pdbx_seq_one_letter_code
_entity_poly.pdbx_strand_id
1 'polypeptide(L)'
;MSSEKAKGKRPANSPSPGSPSPSKRTVDDDISDDLSLHNADLSAPETDTASVIRTSPKTARQIKKTSFKPVQLRGKDWLKAEGQEAMLAAYIGFTNTSELRKFAISWVCLAAEEYFREPAKALRKKVPFMLLSKRNNRVKFEEVATAPDTVWSYKETDQDKQKNLQKQRIVAWCLLKMSSNVNVYNTNSADENEKQTKSEQAKFLERHAAEFGKRFGSSKAVNNGTTVNQSNFPPWMQTTDKKVHSGLGPIGSTFETDNLPPINVKLRWIREPWAPRNEGTEEAIQYAITKDIAIPLGDQLLPWDPRLCTKSYQFRDKIRRFMGCRQLGLNLQDLRLTFHNAVENFNYDQCAMRGSWDIFREYMSNPANSNFVFWVRLEPCLPFIKLGAVSV
;
A
#
# COMPACT_ATOMS: atom_id res chain seq x y z
N MET A 1 28.63 43.43 -51.85
CA MET A 1 27.39 43.81 -51.14
C MET A 1 27.39 43.01 -49.83
N SER A 2 27.97 43.53 -48.73
CA SER A 2 27.29 44.32 -47.67
C SER A 2 26.11 43.54 -47.08
N SER A 3 25.99 43.20 -45.79
CA SER A 3 26.35 43.94 -44.57
C SER A 3 26.25 43.05 -43.30
N GLU A 4 27.10 43.37 -42.30
CA GLU A 4 26.88 43.47 -40.84
C GLU A 4 26.19 42.34 -40.03
N LYS A 5 26.86 41.64 -39.09
CA LYS A 5 27.36 41.99 -37.72
C LYS A 5 26.32 42.58 -36.74
N ALA A 6 26.01 41.83 -35.67
CA ALA A 6 26.01 42.36 -34.30
C ALA A 6 26.15 41.25 -33.24
N LYS A 7 27.17 41.41 -32.38
CA LYS A 7 27.47 40.65 -31.15
C LYS A 7 26.77 41.33 -29.96
N GLY A 8 26.23 40.54 -29.03
CA GLY A 8 25.83 41.01 -27.70
C GLY A 8 26.38 40.11 -26.59
N LYS A 9 27.48 40.53 -25.96
CA LYS A 9 28.00 40.04 -24.67
C LYS A 9 27.53 40.98 -23.56
N ARG A 10 27.12 40.49 -22.39
CA ARG A 10 27.31 41.15 -21.07
C ARG A 10 27.24 40.12 -19.92
N PRO A 11 27.82 40.43 -18.73
CA PRO A 11 28.65 39.50 -17.97
C PRO A 11 28.08 39.07 -16.61
N ALA A 12 28.77 38.09 -16.01
CA ALA A 12 28.63 37.64 -14.64
C ALA A 12 29.18 38.67 -13.63
N ASN A 13 28.50 38.85 -12.50
CA ASN A 13 29.01 39.49 -11.30
C ASN A 13 28.66 38.63 -10.08
N SER A 14 29.69 38.12 -9.43
CA SER A 14 29.69 37.59 -8.06
C SER A 14 30.06 38.70 -7.07
N PRO A 15 29.60 38.63 -5.81
CA PRO A 15 30.32 39.22 -4.71
C PRO A 15 30.77 38.17 -3.68
N SER A 16 31.98 38.37 -3.18
CA SER A 16 32.64 37.69 -2.07
C SER A 16 33.07 38.78 -1.05
N PRO A 17 33.75 38.49 0.08
CA PRO A 17 33.21 38.58 1.44
C PRO A 17 33.89 39.66 2.34
N GLY A 18 33.31 39.90 3.52
CA GLY A 18 33.92 40.63 4.66
C GLY A 18 32.81 41.16 5.58
N SER A 19 32.72 40.90 6.88
CA SER A 19 33.65 41.19 8.00
C SER A 19 32.81 41.87 9.12
N PRO A 20 33.26 41.97 10.39
CA PRO A 20 32.55 41.38 11.55
C PRO A 20 32.11 42.35 12.67
N SER A 21 31.46 41.78 13.71
CA SER A 21 31.32 42.23 15.13
C SER A 21 30.03 43.01 15.49
N PRO A 22 29.62 43.15 16.79
CA PRO A 22 30.28 42.72 18.03
C PRO A 22 29.41 42.02 19.12
N SER A 23 30.17 41.42 20.04
CA SER A 23 29.96 41.03 21.44
C SER A 23 28.94 41.81 22.31
N LYS A 24 28.24 41.07 23.19
CA LYS A 24 28.05 41.35 24.65
C LYS A 24 27.34 40.12 25.30
N ARG A 25 27.99 39.43 26.26
CA ARG A 25 27.82 39.55 27.74
C ARG A 25 26.42 39.09 28.22
N THR A 26 26.22 38.26 29.24
CA THR A 26 27.06 37.71 30.34
C THR A 26 26.18 36.77 31.19
N VAL A 27 26.87 35.91 31.95
CA VAL A 27 26.58 35.50 33.34
C VAL A 27 25.66 34.29 33.60
N ASP A 28 26.32 33.36 34.28
CA ASP A 28 25.91 32.18 35.03
C ASP A 28 24.85 32.47 36.10
N ASP A 29 24.15 31.42 36.55
CA ASP A 29 24.05 31.14 37.98
C ASP A 29 23.74 29.65 38.20
N ASP A 30 24.72 29.00 38.84
CA ASP A 30 24.62 27.78 39.63
C ASP A 30 23.58 27.94 40.74
N ILE A 31 22.70 26.95 40.94
CA ILE A 31 22.25 26.56 42.29
C ILE A 31 22.13 25.03 42.31
N SER A 32 22.98 24.41 43.14
CA SER A 32 22.88 23.02 43.57
C SER A 32 21.95 22.86 44.79
N ASP A 33 21.56 21.61 45.03
CA ASP A 33 21.24 20.95 46.29
C ASP A 33 20.15 21.56 47.20
N ASP A 34 19.13 20.78 47.56
CA ASP A 34 19.22 19.84 48.69
C ASP A 34 17.81 19.31 49.07
N LEU A 35 17.84 18.14 49.70
CA LEU A 35 16.78 17.32 50.26
C LEU A 35 15.87 18.04 51.27
N SER A 36 14.60 17.67 51.31
CA SER A 36 13.97 17.32 52.60
C SER A 36 12.63 16.60 52.42
N LEU A 37 12.50 15.56 53.23
CA LEU A 37 11.31 14.78 53.52
C LEU A 37 10.28 15.61 54.29
N HIS A 38 9.00 15.47 53.96
CA HIS A 38 7.92 15.52 54.95
C HIS A 38 6.84 14.49 54.62
N ASN A 39 6.56 13.65 55.63
CA ASN A 39 5.40 12.78 55.74
C ASN A 39 4.16 13.55 56.24
N ALA A 40 3.02 12.85 56.21
CA ALA A 40 1.66 13.21 56.68
C ALA A 40 0.78 13.78 55.56
N ASP A 41 -0.48 13.42 55.36
CA ASP A 41 -1.40 12.57 56.12
C ASP A 41 -2.59 12.20 55.22
N LEU A 42 -3.40 11.27 55.71
CA LEU A 42 -4.63 10.67 55.18
C LEU A 42 -5.68 11.65 54.62
N SER A 43 -6.20 11.35 53.41
CA SER A 43 -7.62 11.52 53.09
C SER A 43 -8.06 10.65 51.90
N ALA A 44 -9.21 10.00 52.08
CA ALA A 44 -9.87 9.05 51.19
C ALA A 44 -10.32 9.68 49.84
N PRO A 45 -10.60 8.87 48.80
CA PRO A 45 -10.74 9.35 47.43
C PRO A 45 -12.16 9.84 47.12
N GLU A 46 -12.28 11.05 46.61
CA GLU A 46 -13.46 11.51 45.90
C GLU A 46 -13.47 10.88 44.50
N THR A 47 -14.51 10.10 44.23
CA THR A 47 -14.80 9.51 42.92
C THR A 47 -15.28 10.57 41.95
N ASP A 48 -14.35 11.17 41.20
CA ASP A 48 -14.67 11.98 40.03
C ASP A 48 -14.87 11.08 38.79
N THR A 49 -16.13 10.79 38.50
CA THR A 49 -16.61 10.22 37.24
C THR A 49 -16.41 11.23 36.10
N ALA A 50 -15.17 11.34 35.60
CA ALA A 50 -14.90 12.01 34.34
C ALA A 50 -15.47 11.18 33.18
N SER A 51 -16.60 11.65 32.64
CA SER A 51 -17.21 11.18 31.40
C SER A 51 -16.19 11.26 30.24
N VAL A 52 -15.53 10.14 29.96
CA VAL A 52 -14.70 9.97 28.76
C VAL A 52 -15.63 10.00 27.55
N ILE A 53 -15.62 11.13 26.82
CA ILE A 53 -16.26 11.28 25.52
C ILE A 53 -15.61 10.26 24.56
N ARG A 54 -16.22 9.09 24.45
CA ARG A 54 -15.84 8.06 23.47
C ARG A 54 -16.23 8.56 22.08
N THR A 55 -15.28 9.14 21.38
CA THR A 55 -15.40 9.40 19.95
C THR A 55 -15.53 8.05 19.24
N SER A 56 -16.70 7.81 18.65
CA SER A 56 -16.98 6.62 17.85
C SER A 56 -15.95 6.46 16.73
N PRO A 57 -15.42 5.25 16.48
CA PRO A 57 -14.46 5.02 15.40
C PRO A 57 -15.08 5.41 14.06
N LYS A 58 -14.46 6.38 13.37
CA LYS A 58 -14.89 6.83 12.04
C LYS A 58 -14.83 5.65 11.07
N THR A 59 -15.95 5.37 10.44
CA THR A 59 -16.07 4.37 9.37
C THR A 59 -15.05 4.65 8.27
N ALA A 60 -14.28 3.64 7.88
CA ALA A 60 -13.22 3.76 6.89
C ALA A 60 -13.77 4.30 5.56
N ARG A 61 -13.37 5.51 5.15
CA ARG A 61 -13.66 6.04 3.81
C ARG A 61 -13.04 5.11 2.76
N GLN A 62 -13.83 4.66 1.81
CA GLN A 62 -13.33 3.91 0.64
C GLN A 62 -12.46 4.84 -0.22
N ILE A 63 -11.18 4.52 -0.36
CA ILE A 63 -10.22 5.34 -1.11
C ILE A 63 -10.11 4.83 -2.54
N LYS A 64 -10.24 5.75 -3.52
CA LYS A 64 -10.16 5.46 -4.95
C LYS A 64 -8.73 5.04 -5.32
N LYS A 65 -8.58 3.82 -5.86
CA LYS A 65 -7.31 3.17 -6.27
C LYS A 65 -6.51 3.94 -7.35
N THR A 66 -7.09 4.97 -7.97
CA THR A 66 -6.53 5.72 -9.12
C THR A 66 -5.57 6.85 -8.74
N SER A 67 -5.26 7.08 -7.47
CA SER A 67 -4.39 8.19 -7.03
C SER A 67 -2.94 7.80 -6.74
N PHE A 68 -2.59 6.51 -6.79
CA PHE A 68 -1.25 6.06 -6.40
C PHE A 68 -0.29 6.12 -7.58
N LYS A 69 0.55 7.17 -7.61
CA LYS A 69 1.78 7.15 -8.41
C LYS A 69 2.83 6.31 -7.67
N PRO A 70 3.66 5.51 -8.35
CA PRO A 70 4.79 4.84 -7.73
C PRO A 70 5.65 5.87 -6.98
N VAL A 71 5.91 5.64 -5.69
CA VAL A 71 6.76 6.53 -4.90
C VAL A 71 8.18 6.47 -5.44
N GLN A 72 8.65 7.56 -6.03
CA GLN A 72 10.06 7.68 -6.35
C GLN A 72 10.86 7.73 -5.04
N LEU A 73 11.93 6.94 -4.91
CA LEU A 73 12.80 6.90 -3.73
C LEU A 73 13.40 8.28 -3.34
N ARG A 74 13.30 9.27 -4.23
CA ARG A 74 13.70 10.68 -4.01
C ARG A 74 12.53 11.67 -3.92
N GLY A 75 11.28 11.23 -4.03
CA GLY A 75 10.11 12.08 -4.13
C GLY A 75 9.71 12.77 -2.83
N LYS A 76 9.11 13.97 -2.95
CA LYS A 76 8.41 14.69 -1.87
C LYS A 76 7.05 14.05 -1.54
N ASP A 77 6.61 13.09 -2.36
CA ASP A 77 5.26 12.51 -2.35
C ASP A 77 5.21 11.18 -1.59
N TRP A 78 5.76 11.13 -0.38
CA TRP A 78 5.55 9.97 0.49
C TRP A 78 4.07 9.86 0.83
N LEU A 79 3.47 8.70 0.54
CA LEU A 79 2.07 8.46 0.87
C LEU A 79 1.89 8.54 2.40
N LYS A 80 1.09 9.51 2.86
CA LYS A 80 0.68 9.62 4.26
C LYS A 80 -0.44 8.61 4.54
N ALA A 81 -0.10 7.33 4.62
CA ALA A 81 -1.05 6.26 4.92
C ALA A 81 -1.23 5.98 6.42
N GLU A 82 -0.55 6.73 7.28
CA GLU A 82 -0.70 6.64 8.74
C GLU A 82 -2.15 6.89 9.14
N GLY A 83 -2.73 5.96 9.91
CA GLY A 83 -4.14 6.02 10.33
C GLY A 83 -5.17 5.71 9.25
N GLN A 84 -4.74 5.36 8.02
CA GLN A 84 -5.64 5.01 6.91
C GLN A 84 -5.35 3.60 6.39
N GLU A 85 -5.75 2.60 7.18
CA GLU A 85 -5.49 1.19 6.91
C GLU A 85 -6.00 0.73 5.52
N ALA A 86 -7.18 1.18 5.09
CA ALA A 86 -7.70 0.88 3.76
C ALA A 86 -6.84 1.47 2.63
N MET A 87 -6.26 2.66 2.85
CA MET A 87 -5.33 3.27 1.89
C MET A 87 -4.06 2.45 1.78
N LEU A 88 -3.51 2.06 2.92
CA LEU A 88 -2.29 1.27 3.00
C LEU A 88 -2.48 -0.09 2.33
N ALA A 89 -3.60 -0.76 2.61
CA ALA A 89 -3.95 -2.03 1.99
C ALA A 89 -4.01 -1.90 0.46
N ALA A 90 -4.76 -0.91 -0.04
CA ALA A 90 -4.87 -0.66 -1.48
C ALA A 90 -3.52 -0.29 -2.13
N TYR A 91 -2.68 0.46 -1.43
CA TYR A 91 -1.35 0.87 -1.90
C TYR A 91 -0.38 -0.31 -2.01
N ILE A 92 -0.40 -1.23 -1.03
CA ILE A 92 0.43 -2.45 -1.04
C ILE A 92 -0.14 -3.49 -2.02
N GLY A 93 -1.40 -3.35 -2.44
CA GLY A 93 -2.05 -4.23 -3.41
C GLY A 93 -3.00 -5.26 -2.81
N PHE A 94 -3.26 -5.20 -1.50
CA PHE A 94 -4.26 -6.02 -0.84
C PHE A 94 -5.68 -5.64 -1.26
N THR A 95 -6.57 -6.63 -1.29
CA THR A 95 -7.97 -6.45 -1.70
C THR A 95 -8.78 -5.80 -0.59
N ASN A 96 -8.45 -6.10 0.66
CA ASN A 96 -9.14 -5.64 1.85
C ASN A 96 -8.15 -5.42 3.01
N THR A 97 -8.61 -4.76 4.07
CA THR A 97 -7.80 -4.51 5.26
C THR A 97 -7.51 -5.79 6.06
N SER A 98 -8.33 -6.83 5.95
CA SER A 98 -8.06 -8.10 6.63
C SER A 98 -6.79 -8.77 6.11
N GLU A 99 -6.52 -8.73 4.81
CA GLU A 99 -5.28 -9.23 4.22
C GLU A 99 -4.07 -8.45 4.73
N LEU A 100 -4.18 -7.12 4.81
CA LEU A 100 -3.14 -6.27 5.39
C LEU A 100 -2.87 -6.65 6.86
N ARG A 101 -3.91 -6.87 7.67
CA ARG A 101 -3.76 -7.29 9.07
C ARG A 101 -3.08 -8.64 9.18
N LYS A 102 -3.49 -9.63 8.39
CA LYS A 102 -2.86 -10.95 8.32
C LYS A 102 -1.38 -10.84 7.96
N PHE A 103 -1.05 -10.00 6.97
CA PHE A 103 0.33 -9.75 6.59
C PHE A 103 1.12 -9.02 7.67
N ALA A 104 0.52 -8.05 8.37
CA ALA A 104 1.15 -7.30 9.45
C ALA A 104 1.56 -8.20 10.63
N ILE A 105 0.86 -9.32 10.84
CA ILE A 105 1.19 -10.33 11.86
C ILE A 105 1.92 -11.56 11.28
N SER A 106 2.34 -11.51 10.02
CA SER A 106 3.09 -12.60 9.39
C SER A 106 4.54 -12.64 9.87
N TRP A 107 5.21 -13.78 9.68
CA TRP A 107 6.62 -13.95 10.02
C TRP A 107 7.53 -12.88 9.42
N VAL A 108 7.20 -12.35 8.24
CA VAL A 108 7.99 -11.30 7.56
C VAL A 108 8.07 -10.03 8.41
N CYS A 109 6.92 -9.58 8.93
CA CYS A 109 6.85 -8.37 9.75
C CYS A 109 7.41 -8.62 11.15
N LEU A 110 7.12 -9.79 11.75
CA LEU A 110 7.55 -10.14 13.11
C LEU A 110 9.06 -10.34 13.21
N ALA A 111 9.69 -10.96 12.20
CA ALA A 111 11.14 -11.12 12.15
C ALA A 111 11.86 -9.77 11.93
N ALA A 112 11.27 -8.86 11.15
CA ALA A 112 11.83 -7.53 10.95
C ALA A 112 11.72 -6.66 12.21
N GLU A 113 10.65 -6.81 12.99
CA GLU A 113 10.36 -6.01 14.19
C GLU A 113 11.51 -6.05 15.20
N GLU A 114 12.14 -7.23 15.39
CA GLU A 114 13.24 -7.47 16.33
C GLU A 114 14.37 -6.44 16.21
N TYR A 115 14.77 -6.16 14.98
CA TYR A 115 15.88 -5.27 14.68
C TYR A 115 15.41 -3.88 14.27
N PHE A 116 14.13 -3.70 13.94
CA PHE A 116 13.62 -2.43 13.43
C PHE A 116 13.17 -1.49 14.55
N ARG A 117 12.50 -2.01 15.59
CA ARG A 117 11.75 -1.19 16.55
C ARG A 117 12.59 -0.12 17.25
N GLU A 118 13.67 -0.51 17.90
CA GLU A 118 14.52 0.43 18.65
C GLU A 118 15.34 1.35 17.73
N PRO A 119 16.01 0.85 16.68
CA PRO A 119 16.76 1.70 15.76
C PRO A 119 15.93 2.69 14.95
N ALA A 120 14.65 2.39 14.68
CA ALA A 120 13.77 3.27 13.92
C ALA A 120 13.22 4.45 14.76
N LYS A 121 13.28 4.39 16.10
CA LYS A 121 12.80 5.48 16.97
C LYS A 121 13.52 6.78 16.66
N ALA A 122 12.74 7.84 16.45
CA ALA A 122 13.20 9.18 16.09
C ALA A 122 14.07 9.25 14.81
N LEU A 123 14.11 8.18 13.99
CA LEU A 123 14.90 8.17 12.77
C LEU A 123 14.13 8.81 11.62
N ARG A 124 14.80 9.71 10.88
CA ARG A 124 14.22 10.31 9.67
C ARG A 124 14.05 9.25 8.58
N LYS A 125 12.80 9.02 8.16
CA LYS A 125 12.42 8.00 7.15
C LYS A 125 13.29 7.98 5.90
N LYS A 126 13.67 9.16 5.36
CA LYS A 126 14.45 9.27 4.11
C LYS A 126 15.86 8.67 4.20
N VAL A 127 16.46 8.62 5.39
CA VAL A 127 17.89 8.30 5.54
C VAL A 127 18.20 6.83 5.19
N PRO A 128 17.48 5.83 5.73
CA PRO A 128 17.64 4.44 5.31
C PRO A 128 17.52 4.22 3.78
N PHE A 129 16.51 4.83 3.14
CA PHE A 129 16.34 4.72 1.68
C PHE A 129 17.47 5.36 0.89
N MET A 130 18.03 6.49 1.37
CA MET A 130 19.23 7.06 0.78
C MET A 130 20.44 6.13 0.89
N LEU A 131 20.61 5.43 2.01
CA LEU A 131 21.66 4.42 2.15
C LEU A 131 21.48 3.29 1.15
N LEU A 132 20.25 2.77 1.00
CA LEU A 132 19.91 1.70 0.05
C LEU A 132 20.05 2.12 -1.41
N SER A 133 19.88 3.40 -1.72
CA SER A 133 20.05 3.91 -3.09
C SER A 133 21.50 3.84 -3.60
N LYS A 134 22.49 3.69 -2.70
CA LYS A 134 23.90 3.52 -3.05
C LYS A 134 24.22 2.04 -3.22
N ARG A 135 24.60 1.63 -4.43
CA ARG A 135 24.92 0.22 -4.77
C ARG A 135 25.92 -0.42 -3.79
N ASN A 136 27.01 0.28 -3.46
CA ASN A 136 28.04 -0.24 -2.55
C ASN A 136 27.52 -0.52 -1.13
N ASN A 137 26.54 0.25 -0.66
CA ASN A 137 25.93 -0.02 0.64
C ASN A 137 24.98 -1.21 0.57
N ARG A 138 24.22 -1.32 -0.52
CA ARG A 138 23.28 -2.43 -0.72
C ARG A 138 24.00 -3.78 -0.68
N VAL A 139 25.13 -3.92 -1.39
CA VAL A 139 25.94 -5.15 -1.37
C VAL A 139 26.40 -5.48 0.06
N LYS A 140 26.93 -4.50 0.79
CA LYS A 140 27.33 -4.68 2.20
C LYS A 140 26.16 -5.11 3.11
N PHE A 141 24.95 -4.67 2.82
CA PHE A 141 23.77 -5.10 3.58
C PHE A 141 23.32 -6.51 3.20
N GLU A 142 23.46 -6.92 1.93
CA GLU A 142 23.14 -8.27 1.46
C GLU A 142 24.09 -9.32 2.05
N GLU A 143 25.35 -8.98 2.30
CA GLU A 143 26.36 -9.83 2.93
C GLU A 143 26.08 -10.12 4.43
N VAL A 144 25.27 -9.30 5.09
CA VAL A 144 24.93 -9.49 6.51
C VAL A 144 23.84 -10.55 6.65
N ALA A 145 24.27 -11.79 6.87
CA ALA A 145 23.39 -12.94 7.13
C ALA A 145 22.98 -13.08 8.60
N THR A 146 23.79 -12.55 9.52
CA THR A 146 23.61 -12.64 10.98
C THR A 146 22.93 -11.38 11.56
N ALA A 147 22.79 -11.34 12.88
CA ALA A 147 22.20 -10.21 13.59
C ALA A 147 22.99 -8.90 13.31
N PRO A 148 22.33 -7.84 12.79
CA PRO A 148 23.00 -6.65 12.25
C PRO A 148 23.68 -5.79 13.32
N ASP A 149 23.25 -5.91 14.57
CA ASP A 149 23.85 -5.29 15.75
C ASP A 149 25.25 -5.83 16.06
N THR A 150 25.51 -7.10 15.76
CA THR A 150 26.85 -7.71 15.90
C THR A 150 27.83 -7.21 14.83
N VAL A 151 27.37 -7.05 13.60
CA VAL A 151 28.20 -6.59 12.48
C VAL A 151 28.51 -5.10 12.59
N TRP A 152 27.52 -4.31 13.00
CA TRP A 152 27.71 -2.89 13.26
C TRP A 152 27.66 -2.65 14.76
N SER A 153 28.55 -3.27 15.54
CA SER A 153 28.61 -3.01 16.98
C SER A 153 28.97 -1.56 17.29
N TYR A 154 28.43 -1.03 18.39
CA TYR A 154 28.88 0.23 19.00
C TYR A 154 29.04 0.03 20.51
N LYS A 155 29.85 0.88 21.13
CA LYS A 155 29.99 0.95 22.58
C LYS A 155 29.08 2.05 23.13
N GLU A 156 28.54 1.88 24.33
CA GLU A 156 27.74 2.96 24.96
C GLU A 156 28.51 4.27 25.12
N THR A 157 29.84 4.21 25.17
CA THR A 157 30.75 5.35 25.21
C THR A 157 30.96 6.05 23.86
N ASP A 158 30.46 5.48 22.76
CA ASP A 158 30.64 6.05 21.42
C ASP A 158 29.84 7.35 21.26
N GLN A 159 30.32 8.22 20.37
CA GLN A 159 29.65 9.48 20.07
C GLN A 159 28.25 9.23 19.48
N ASP A 160 27.29 10.10 19.79
CA ASP A 160 25.90 10.01 19.29
C ASP A 160 25.81 9.91 17.77
N LYS A 161 26.77 10.52 17.05
CA LYS A 161 26.87 10.42 15.60
C LYS A 161 27.09 8.98 15.12
N GLN A 162 27.92 8.20 15.81
CA GLN A 162 28.17 6.80 15.50
C GLN A 162 26.95 5.94 15.82
N LYS A 163 26.33 6.14 16.99
CA LYS A 163 25.07 5.48 17.38
C LYS A 163 23.97 5.72 16.34
N ASN A 164 23.81 6.97 15.90
CA ASN A 164 22.83 7.33 14.88
C ASN A 164 23.14 6.70 13.51
N LEU A 165 24.41 6.63 13.11
CA LEU A 165 24.81 5.98 11.86
C LEU A 165 24.53 4.47 11.90
N GLN A 166 24.79 3.83 13.04
CA GLN A 166 24.50 2.44 13.26
C GLN A 166 22.99 2.17 13.13
N LYS A 167 22.16 2.93 13.84
CA LYS A 167 20.69 2.84 13.73
C LYS A 167 20.22 2.96 12.28
N GLN A 168 20.77 3.91 11.52
CA GLN A 168 20.45 4.08 10.10
C GLN A 168 20.80 2.84 9.25
N ARG A 169 21.94 2.21 9.51
CA ARG A 169 22.38 0.99 8.82
C ARG A 169 21.49 -0.20 9.16
N ILE A 170 21.18 -0.40 10.44
CA ILE A 170 20.29 -1.49 10.88
C ILE A 170 18.92 -1.34 10.23
N VAL A 171 18.31 -0.14 10.27
CA VAL A 171 17.01 0.08 9.62
C VAL A 171 17.07 -0.13 8.10
N ALA A 172 18.14 0.32 7.44
CA ALA A 172 18.32 0.08 6.00
C ALA A 172 18.41 -1.41 5.68
N TRP A 173 19.18 -2.17 6.47
CA TRP A 173 19.29 -3.61 6.36
C TRP A 173 17.93 -4.31 6.59
N CYS A 174 17.18 -3.93 7.63
CA CYS A 174 15.86 -4.48 7.90
C CYS A 174 14.91 -4.31 6.71
N LEU A 175 14.88 -3.12 6.09
CA LEU A 175 14.04 -2.86 4.91
C LEU A 175 14.44 -3.74 3.72
N LEU A 176 15.74 -3.93 3.49
CA LEU A 176 16.24 -4.80 2.44
C LEU A 176 15.89 -6.26 2.70
N LYS A 177 16.13 -6.74 3.93
CA LYS A 177 15.83 -8.12 4.34
C LYS A 177 14.33 -8.40 4.30
N MET A 178 13.50 -7.47 4.76
CA MET A 178 12.05 -7.56 4.66
C MET A 178 11.59 -7.68 3.21
N SER A 179 12.16 -6.90 2.28
CA SER A 179 11.85 -7.03 0.85
C SER A 179 12.20 -8.42 0.30
N SER A 180 13.33 -9.00 0.69
CA SER A 180 13.70 -10.37 0.30
C SER A 180 12.76 -11.40 0.93
N ASN A 181 12.40 -11.22 2.20
CA ASN A 181 11.47 -12.11 2.91
C ASN A 181 10.05 -12.06 2.33
N VAL A 182 9.60 -10.89 1.82
CA VAL A 182 8.33 -10.79 1.08
C VAL A 182 8.35 -11.67 -0.17
N ASN A 183 9.47 -11.73 -0.88
CA ASN A 183 9.58 -12.61 -2.04
C ASN A 183 9.45 -14.09 -1.63
N VAL A 184 10.13 -14.50 -0.55
CA VAL A 184 10.02 -15.85 0.01
C VAL A 184 8.59 -16.15 0.48
N TYR A 185 7.95 -15.21 1.16
CA TYR A 185 6.57 -15.33 1.59
C TYR A 185 5.61 -15.57 0.41
N ASN A 186 5.82 -14.88 -0.71
CA ASN A 186 4.99 -15.05 -1.90
C ASN A 186 5.26 -16.35 -2.66
N THR A 187 6.46 -16.94 -2.53
CA THR A 187 6.80 -18.23 -3.17
C THR A 187 6.42 -19.44 -2.33
N ASN A 188 6.42 -19.28 -1.00
CA ASN A 188 6.08 -20.35 -0.07
C ASN A 188 4.59 -20.70 -0.15
N SER A 189 4.28 -21.95 0.18
CA SER A 189 2.91 -22.40 0.39
C SER A 189 2.27 -21.69 1.60
N ALA A 190 0.93 -21.73 1.66
CA ALA A 190 0.19 -21.17 2.79
C ALA A 190 0.58 -21.84 4.12
N ASP A 191 0.76 -23.16 4.12
CA ASP A 191 1.08 -23.95 5.31
C ASP A 191 2.49 -23.65 5.83
N GLU A 192 3.47 -23.50 4.94
CA GLU A 192 4.84 -23.10 5.31
C GLU A 192 4.85 -21.70 5.94
N ASN A 193 4.14 -20.75 5.33
CA ASN A 193 4.02 -19.40 5.86
C ASN A 193 3.30 -19.37 7.21
N GLU A 194 2.27 -20.19 7.41
CA GLU A 194 1.57 -20.31 8.68
C GLU A 194 2.50 -20.90 9.75
N LYS A 195 3.22 -21.97 9.44
CA LYS A 195 4.18 -22.60 10.35
C LYS A 195 5.28 -21.62 10.78
N GLN A 196 5.85 -20.88 9.84
CA GLN A 196 6.88 -19.88 10.14
C GLN A 196 6.30 -18.70 10.93
N THR A 197 5.08 -18.28 10.62
CA THR A 197 4.38 -17.23 11.37
C THR A 197 4.15 -17.64 12.82
N LYS A 198 3.71 -18.87 13.10
CA LYS A 198 3.56 -19.37 14.47
C LYS A 198 4.90 -19.40 15.22
N SER A 199 5.98 -19.81 14.55
CA SER A 199 7.31 -19.80 15.15
C SER A 199 7.78 -18.39 15.52
N GLU A 200 7.64 -17.41 14.61
CA GLU A 200 8.02 -16.02 14.89
C GLU A 200 7.08 -15.34 15.90
N GLN A 201 5.80 -15.70 15.93
CA GLN A 201 4.87 -15.23 16.96
C GLN A 201 5.29 -15.71 18.35
N ALA A 202 5.74 -16.96 18.50
CA ALA A 202 6.23 -17.48 19.77
C ALA A 202 7.46 -16.69 20.25
N LYS A 203 8.45 -16.47 19.37
CA LYS A 203 9.63 -15.65 19.68
C LYS A 203 9.27 -14.21 20.03
N PHE A 204 8.32 -13.62 19.30
CA PHE A 204 7.83 -12.26 19.58
C PHE A 204 7.19 -12.18 20.96
N LEU A 205 6.33 -13.13 21.32
CA LEU A 205 5.71 -13.19 22.65
C LEU A 205 6.75 -13.33 23.75
N GLU A 206 7.78 -14.15 23.54
CA GLU A 206 8.91 -14.30 24.47
C GLU A 206 9.66 -12.99 24.67
N ARG A 207 10.04 -12.31 23.58
CA ARG A 207 10.72 -10.99 23.60
C ARG A 207 9.90 -9.91 24.31
N HIS A 208 8.58 -9.93 24.17
CA HIS A 208 7.68 -8.92 24.75
C HIS A 208 7.00 -9.34 26.05
N ALA A 209 7.35 -10.48 26.64
CA ALA A 209 6.69 -11.00 27.84
C ALA A 209 6.69 -9.99 29.00
N ALA A 210 7.82 -9.30 29.23
CA ALA A 210 7.94 -8.28 30.28
C ALA A 210 7.09 -7.02 29.98
N GLU A 211 7.06 -6.56 28.72
CA GLU A 211 6.24 -5.41 28.33
C GLU A 211 4.73 -5.72 28.45
N PHE A 212 4.33 -6.94 28.06
CA PHE A 212 2.95 -7.39 28.21
C PHE A 212 2.56 -7.60 29.67
N GLY A 213 3.46 -8.12 30.51
CA GLY A 213 3.24 -8.19 31.96
C GLY A 213 2.97 -6.82 32.56
N LYS A 214 3.75 -5.80 32.18
CA LYS A 214 3.54 -4.41 32.63
C LYS A 214 2.22 -3.81 32.14
N ARG A 215 1.84 -4.06 30.88
CA ARG A 215 0.63 -3.46 30.28
C ARG A 215 -0.67 -4.14 30.69
N PHE A 216 -0.65 -5.45 30.87
CA PHE A 216 -1.86 -6.25 31.07
C PHE A 216 -1.93 -6.88 32.46
N GLY A 217 -0.98 -6.59 33.36
CA GLY A 217 -0.96 -7.02 34.76
C GLY A 217 -0.61 -8.50 34.97
N SER A 218 -1.01 -9.40 34.05
CA SER A 218 -0.54 -10.79 34.02
C SER A 218 -0.64 -11.41 32.62
N SER A 219 0.19 -12.42 32.34
CA SER A 219 0.10 -13.25 31.12
C SER A 219 -1.24 -13.99 31.01
N LYS A 220 -1.91 -14.26 32.15
CA LYS A 220 -3.29 -14.78 32.17
C LYS A 220 -4.29 -13.78 31.60
N ALA A 221 -4.12 -12.48 31.75
CA ALA A 221 -5.02 -11.48 31.18
C ALA A 221 -4.91 -11.39 29.64
N VAL A 222 -3.73 -11.70 29.09
CA VAL A 222 -3.49 -11.74 27.63
C VAL A 222 -4.09 -13.01 27.02
N ASN A 223 -3.93 -14.16 27.68
CA ASN A 223 -4.47 -15.44 27.22
C ASN A 223 -5.96 -15.60 27.51
N ASN A 224 -6.45 -14.98 28.58
CA ASN A 224 -7.88 -14.76 28.83
C ASN A 224 -8.33 -13.46 28.17
N GLY A 225 -7.76 -13.10 27.01
CA GLY A 225 -8.19 -11.95 26.22
C GLY A 225 -9.69 -12.01 26.16
N THR A 226 -10.33 -11.15 26.98
CA THR A 226 -11.71 -11.32 27.41
C THR A 226 -12.50 -11.63 26.16
N THR A 227 -13.10 -12.82 26.09
CA THR A 227 -14.04 -13.11 25.02
C THR A 227 -15.06 -12.00 25.14
N VAL A 228 -14.93 -10.98 24.29
CA VAL A 228 -15.71 -9.76 24.43
C VAL A 228 -17.13 -10.24 24.27
N ASN A 229 -17.91 -10.16 25.35
CA ASN A 229 -19.25 -10.68 25.35
C ASN A 229 -19.95 -10.09 24.12
N GLN A 230 -20.61 -10.93 23.33
CA GLN A 230 -21.24 -10.55 22.05
C GLN A 230 -22.08 -9.28 22.22
N SER A 231 -22.72 -9.13 23.38
CA SER A 231 -23.48 -7.95 23.81
C SER A 231 -22.73 -6.61 23.75
N ASN A 232 -21.41 -6.62 23.83
CA ASN A 232 -20.57 -5.42 23.82
C ASN A 232 -20.14 -4.98 22.42
N PHE A 233 -20.37 -5.81 21.39
CA PHE A 233 -20.20 -5.36 20.01
C PHE A 233 -21.39 -4.51 19.58
N PRO A 234 -21.19 -3.49 18.73
CA PRO A 234 -22.29 -2.82 18.06
C PRO A 234 -23.24 -3.81 17.39
N PRO A 235 -24.56 -3.58 17.32
CA PRO A 235 -25.55 -4.55 16.84
C PRO A 235 -25.25 -5.17 15.46
N TRP A 236 -24.51 -4.47 14.60
CA TRP A 236 -24.11 -4.95 13.27
C TRP A 236 -22.91 -5.93 13.26
N MET A 237 -22.18 -6.06 14.37
CA MET A 237 -21.06 -6.99 14.57
C MET A 237 -21.43 -8.18 15.46
N GLN A 238 -22.57 -8.15 16.13
CA GLN A 238 -23.03 -9.28 16.92
C GLN A 238 -23.37 -10.42 15.97
N THR A 239 -22.72 -11.58 16.12
CA THR A 239 -23.13 -12.79 15.41
C THR A 239 -24.43 -13.24 16.06
N THR A 240 -25.55 -12.88 15.46
CA THR A 240 -26.85 -13.36 15.91
C THR A 240 -26.89 -14.88 15.73
N ASP A 241 -26.96 -15.63 16.84
CA ASP A 241 -27.21 -17.09 16.83
C ASP A 241 -28.58 -17.46 16.24
N LYS A 242 -29.37 -16.46 15.84
CA LYS A 242 -30.52 -16.66 14.98
C LYS A 242 -30.04 -17.14 13.62
N LYS A 243 -30.29 -18.43 13.34
CA LYS A 243 -30.38 -19.03 12.02
C LYS A 243 -31.00 -18.00 11.08
N VAL A 244 -30.16 -17.33 10.29
CA VAL A 244 -30.59 -16.28 9.38
C VAL A 244 -31.45 -17.02 8.36
N HIS A 245 -32.78 -16.97 8.55
CA HIS A 245 -33.68 -17.13 7.43
C HIS A 245 -33.25 -16.05 6.46
N SER A 246 -32.65 -16.47 5.35
CA SER A 246 -32.19 -15.61 4.28
C SER A 246 -33.27 -14.57 4.06
N GLY A 247 -33.00 -13.33 4.48
CA GLY A 247 -33.86 -12.18 4.23
C GLY A 247 -33.85 -11.78 2.75
N LEU A 248 -33.74 -12.77 1.86
CA LEU A 248 -34.33 -12.69 0.53
C LEU A 248 -35.83 -12.72 0.77
N GLY A 249 -36.39 -11.56 1.12
CA GLY A 249 -37.81 -11.32 0.90
C GLY A 249 -38.17 -11.76 -0.52
N PRO A 250 -39.44 -12.09 -0.80
CA PRO A 250 -39.88 -12.54 -2.11
C PRO A 250 -39.28 -11.61 -3.16
N ILE A 251 -38.47 -12.19 -4.05
CA ILE A 251 -37.79 -11.52 -5.16
C ILE A 251 -38.89 -10.98 -6.08
N GLY A 252 -39.41 -9.82 -5.70
CA GLY A 252 -40.49 -9.11 -6.37
C GLY A 252 -40.16 -7.62 -6.53
N SER A 253 -39.01 -7.16 -6.02
CA SER A 253 -38.40 -5.94 -6.55
C SER A 253 -37.79 -6.31 -7.89
N THR A 254 -38.52 -6.02 -8.98
CA THR A 254 -37.93 -5.85 -10.32
C THR A 254 -36.59 -5.17 -10.15
N PHE A 255 -35.51 -5.90 -10.42
CA PHE A 255 -34.18 -5.33 -10.28
C PHE A 255 -34.12 -4.16 -11.26
N GLU A 256 -33.39 -3.08 -10.95
CA GLU A 256 -33.21 -1.95 -11.88
C GLU A 256 -32.71 -2.41 -13.27
N THR A 257 -32.14 -3.62 -13.35
CA THR A 257 -31.79 -4.34 -14.58
C THR A 257 -32.96 -4.58 -15.52
N ASP A 258 -34.15 -4.84 -15.00
CA ASP A 258 -35.30 -5.30 -15.77
C ASP A 258 -35.93 -4.17 -16.59
N ASN A 259 -35.66 -2.92 -16.21
CA ASN A 259 -36.18 -1.74 -16.89
C ASN A 259 -35.23 -1.19 -17.97
N LEU A 260 -34.02 -1.73 -18.11
CA LEU A 260 -33.06 -1.24 -19.10
C LEU A 260 -33.16 -2.03 -20.40
N PRO A 261 -33.21 -1.37 -21.58
CA PRO A 261 -33.20 -2.07 -22.85
C PRO A 261 -31.89 -2.85 -23.01
N PRO A 262 -31.90 -4.12 -23.46
CA PRO A 262 -30.69 -4.91 -23.64
C PRO A 262 -29.66 -4.19 -24.52
N ILE A 263 -28.39 -4.24 -24.13
CA ILE A 263 -27.28 -3.69 -24.92
C ILE A 263 -26.24 -4.76 -25.22
N ASN A 264 -25.72 -4.73 -26.43
CA ASN A 264 -24.60 -5.57 -26.84
C ASN A 264 -23.32 -4.76 -26.78
N VAL A 265 -22.43 -5.13 -25.85
CA VAL A 265 -21.15 -4.46 -25.67
C VAL A 265 -20.03 -5.44 -26.00
N LYS A 266 -19.25 -5.10 -27.03
CA LYS A 266 -18.07 -5.87 -27.42
C LYS A 266 -16.87 -5.44 -26.59
N LEU A 267 -16.00 -6.38 -26.28
CA LEU A 267 -14.70 -6.18 -25.67
C LEU A 267 -13.64 -6.66 -26.66
N ARG A 268 -12.74 -5.76 -27.04
CA ARG A 268 -11.65 -5.99 -27.99
C ARG A 268 -10.31 -5.84 -27.30
N TRP A 269 -9.54 -6.90 -27.20
CA TRP A 269 -8.17 -6.88 -26.69
C TRP A 269 -7.19 -6.50 -27.80
N ILE A 270 -6.56 -5.34 -27.66
CA ILE A 270 -5.51 -4.88 -28.55
C ILE A 270 -4.19 -5.59 -28.20
N ARG A 271 -3.72 -6.48 -29.09
CA ARG A 271 -2.42 -7.20 -29.02
C ARG A 271 -1.47 -6.79 -30.14
N GLU A 272 -1.52 -5.52 -30.52
CA GLU A 272 -0.77 -5.03 -31.67
C GLU A 272 0.74 -4.90 -31.34
N PRO A 273 1.66 -5.19 -32.28
CA PRO A 273 3.10 -5.11 -32.05
C PRO A 273 3.62 -3.75 -31.57
N TRP A 274 2.90 -2.67 -31.92
CA TRP A 274 3.23 -1.30 -31.50
C TRP A 274 2.67 -0.91 -30.13
N ALA A 275 1.96 -1.81 -29.44
CA ALA A 275 1.50 -1.56 -28.09
C ALA A 275 2.69 -1.40 -27.13
N PRO A 276 2.70 -0.39 -26.24
CA PRO A 276 3.76 -0.25 -25.26
C PRO A 276 3.90 -1.51 -24.39
N ARG A 277 5.11 -2.03 -24.25
CA ARG A 277 5.43 -3.26 -23.51
C ARG A 277 4.86 -4.55 -24.12
N ASN A 278 4.62 -4.56 -25.44
CA ASN A 278 4.15 -5.75 -26.14
C ASN A 278 5.02 -6.99 -25.87
N GLU A 279 6.35 -6.84 -25.88
CA GLU A 279 7.29 -7.95 -25.60
C GLU A 279 6.99 -8.61 -24.25
N GLY A 280 6.84 -7.84 -23.17
CA GLY A 280 6.54 -8.39 -21.86
C GLY A 280 5.14 -9.00 -21.77
N THR A 281 4.16 -8.47 -22.50
CA THR A 281 2.81 -9.04 -22.57
C THR A 281 2.84 -10.39 -23.28
N GLU A 282 3.56 -10.49 -24.40
CA GLU A 282 3.72 -11.74 -25.15
C GLU A 282 4.54 -12.77 -24.36
N GLU A 283 5.59 -12.36 -23.62
CA GLU A 283 6.29 -13.25 -22.68
C GLU A 283 5.34 -13.84 -21.62
N ALA A 284 4.46 -13.01 -21.05
CA ALA A 284 3.48 -13.44 -20.05
C ALA A 284 2.43 -14.40 -20.64
N ILE A 285 2.01 -14.17 -21.89
CA ILE A 285 1.11 -15.06 -22.62
C ILE A 285 1.79 -16.40 -22.92
N GLN A 286 3.04 -16.37 -23.38
CA GLN A 286 3.79 -17.60 -23.63
C GLN A 286 3.98 -18.40 -22.34
N TYR A 287 4.28 -17.73 -21.23
CA TYR A 287 4.33 -18.36 -19.90
C TYR A 287 2.98 -18.99 -19.53
N ALA A 288 1.87 -18.28 -19.72
CA ALA A 288 0.53 -18.81 -19.47
C ALA A 288 0.23 -20.05 -20.33
N ILE A 289 0.63 -20.07 -21.60
CA ILE A 289 0.51 -21.25 -22.49
C ILE A 289 1.31 -22.44 -21.93
N THR A 290 2.56 -22.23 -21.47
CA THR A 290 3.34 -23.31 -20.85
C THR A 290 2.75 -23.86 -19.56
N LYS A 291 1.80 -23.13 -18.95
CA LYS A 291 1.08 -23.51 -17.73
C LYS A 291 -0.35 -23.98 -17.99
N ASP A 292 -0.73 -24.19 -19.26
CA ASP A 292 -2.08 -24.57 -19.67
C ASP A 292 -3.16 -23.60 -19.17
N ILE A 293 -2.83 -22.30 -19.09
CA ILE A 293 -3.76 -21.24 -18.72
C ILE A 293 -4.46 -20.73 -19.98
N ALA A 294 -5.79 -20.80 -20.00
CA ALA A 294 -6.61 -20.33 -21.12
C ALA A 294 -6.39 -18.83 -21.40
N ILE A 295 -6.11 -18.50 -22.66
CA ILE A 295 -5.93 -17.12 -23.14
C ILE A 295 -7.29 -16.59 -23.61
N PRO A 296 -7.74 -15.40 -23.17
CA PRO A 296 -9.00 -14.83 -23.60
C PRO A 296 -8.96 -14.48 -25.10
N LEU A 297 -10.13 -14.57 -25.75
CA LEU A 297 -10.27 -14.23 -27.16
C LEU A 297 -10.03 -12.73 -27.39
N GLY A 298 -9.56 -12.39 -28.59
CA GLY A 298 -9.32 -11.01 -29.00
C GLY A 298 -10.61 -10.18 -29.01
N ASP A 299 -11.67 -10.72 -29.62
CA ASP A 299 -13.00 -10.09 -29.65
C ASP A 299 -14.01 -10.99 -28.93
N GLN A 300 -14.74 -10.42 -27.97
CA GLN A 300 -15.74 -11.14 -27.18
C GLN A 300 -16.88 -10.22 -26.74
N LEU A 301 -18.08 -10.76 -26.55
CA LEU A 301 -19.20 -10.01 -25.98
C LEU A 301 -19.15 -10.07 -24.46
N LEU A 302 -19.45 -8.95 -23.79
CA LEU A 302 -19.59 -8.96 -22.34
C LEU A 302 -20.82 -9.79 -21.95
N PRO A 303 -20.68 -10.79 -21.05
CA PRO A 303 -21.81 -11.62 -20.63
C PRO A 303 -22.71 -10.94 -19.58
N TRP A 304 -22.50 -9.65 -19.33
CA TRP A 304 -23.22 -8.84 -18.36
C TRP A 304 -23.35 -7.41 -18.87
N ASP A 305 -24.41 -6.73 -18.44
CA ASP A 305 -24.62 -5.33 -18.78
C ASP A 305 -23.66 -4.42 -17.97
N PRO A 306 -22.78 -3.65 -18.63
CA PRO A 306 -21.83 -2.78 -17.94
C PRO A 306 -22.48 -1.64 -17.16
N ARG A 307 -23.69 -1.20 -17.52
CA ARG A 307 -24.41 -0.12 -16.83
C ARG A 307 -24.70 -0.44 -15.37
N LEU A 308 -24.77 -1.72 -15.02
CA LEU A 308 -25.02 -2.22 -13.67
C LEU A 308 -23.85 -2.01 -12.70
N CYS A 309 -22.66 -1.67 -13.21
CA CYS A 309 -21.55 -1.30 -12.34
C CYS A 309 -21.79 0.12 -11.80
N THR A 310 -21.99 0.26 -10.49
CA THR A 310 -22.21 1.58 -9.87
C THR A 310 -20.96 2.45 -9.90
N LYS A 311 -19.77 1.84 -9.88
CA LYS A 311 -18.49 2.55 -9.73
C LYS A 311 -17.47 2.07 -10.75
N SER A 312 -16.63 2.99 -11.24
CA SER A 312 -15.60 2.73 -12.24
C SER A 312 -14.65 1.57 -11.89
N TYR A 313 -14.28 1.45 -10.62
CA TYR A 313 -13.36 0.39 -10.18
C TYR A 313 -14.02 -0.99 -10.19
N GLN A 314 -15.34 -1.10 -9.96
CA GLN A 314 -16.07 -2.36 -10.04
C GLN A 314 -16.08 -2.84 -11.48
N PHE A 315 -16.36 -1.94 -12.42
CA PHE A 315 -16.30 -2.23 -13.85
C PHE A 315 -14.91 -2.72 -14.27
N ARG A 316 -13.85 -1.97 -13.94
CA ARG A 316 -12.46 -2.37 -14.24
C ARG A 316 -12.08 -3.70 -13.60
N ASP A 317 -12.52 -3.97 -12.38
CA ASP A 317 -12.26 -5.25 -11.72
C ASP A 317 -12.96 -6.42 -12.41
N LYS A 318 -14.23 -6.24 -12.83
CA LYS A 318 -14.94 -7.23 -13.65
C LYS A 318 -14.21 -7.50 -14.97
N ILE A 319 -13.73 -6.46 -15.66
CA ILE A 319 -12.92 -6.62 -16.88
C ILE A 319 -11.63 -7.38 -16.58
N ARG A 320 -10.90 -7.08 -15.49
CA ARG A 320 -9.69 -7.85 -15.11
C ARG A 320 -9.98 -9.33 -14.91
N ARG A 321 -11.07 -9.66 -14.23
CA ARG A 321 -11.47 -11.06 -13.99
C ARG A 321 -11.89 -11.75 -15.28
N PHE A 322 -12.68 -11.05 -16.11
CA PHE A 322 -13.15 -11.56 -17.39
C PHE A 322 -11.99 -11.79 -18.38
N MET A 323 -10.97 -10.93 -18.35
CA MET A 323 -9.74 -11.08 -19.14
C MET A 323 -8.69 -11.99 -18.48
N GLY A 324 -8.98 -12.65 -17.36
CA GLY A 324 -8.02 -13.54 -16.68
C GLY A 324 -6.72 -12.86 -16.26
N CYS A 325 -6.71 -11.53 -16.05
CA CYS A 325 -5.48 -10.75 -15.89
C CYS A 325 -4.58 -11.30 -14.76
N ARG A 326 -5.16 -11.79 -13.66
CA ARG A 326 -4.41 -12.35 -12.53
C ARG A 326 -3.64 -13.62 -12.93
N GLN A 327 -4.30 -14.55 -13.60
CA GLN A 327 -3.71 -15.81 -14.05
C GLN A 327 -2.62 -15.57 -15.10
N LEU A 328 -2.84 -14.57 -15.96
CA LEU A 328 -1.89 -14.18 -17.00
C LEU A 328 -0.71 -13.33 -16.47
N GLY A 329 -0.73 -12.90 -15.21
CA GLY A 329 0.28 -11.95 -14.70
C GLY A 329 0.21 -10.56 -15.36
N LEU A 330 -0.94 -10.21 -15.95
CA LEU A 330 -1.20 -8.96 -16.64
C LEU A 330 -2.07 -8.01 -15.79
N ASN A 331 -2.14 -6.74 -16.19
CA ASN A 331 -3.03 -5.75 -15.62
C ASN A 331 -3.59 -4.84 -16.73
N LEU A 332 -4.68 -4.13 -16.44
CA LEU A 332 -5.27 -3.15 -17.36
C LEU A 332 -4.35 -1.92 -17.47
N GLN A 333 -3.79 -1.71 -18.65
CA GLN A 333 -3.00 -0.53 -19.01
C GLN A 333 -3.92 0.61 -19.47
N ASP A 334 -4.79 0.32 -20.44
CA ASP A 334 -5.72 1.27 -21.02
C ASP A 334 -7.08 0.61 -21.30
N LEU A 335 -8.12 1.44 -21.28
CA LEU A 335 -9.50 1.04 -21.54
C LEU A 335 -10.21 2.19 -22.21
N ARG A 336 -10.64 2.00 -23.46
CA ARG A 336 -11.33 3.02 -24.26
C ARG A 336 -12.70 2.51 -24.70
N LEU A 337 -13.73 3.34 -24.60
CA LEU A 337 -15.04 3.05 -25.14
C LEU A 337 -15.18 3.77 -26.48
N THR A 338 -15.50 3.02 -27.53
CA THR A 338 -15.95 3.57 -28.81
C THR A 338 -17.41 3.25 -29.06
N PHE A 339 -18.16 4.19 -29.63
CA PHE A 339 -19.56 3.99 -30.00
C PHE A 339 -19.94 4.96 -31.13
N HIS A 340 -21.02 4.65 -31.83
CA HIS A 340 -21.60 5.48 -32.89
C HIS A 340 -22.83 6.20 -32.38
N ASN A 341 -22.91 7.53 -32.54
CA ASN A 341 -24.11 8.32 -32.26
C ASN A 341 -24.89 8.57 -33.56
N ALA A 342 -26.13 8.11 -33.64
CA ALA A 342 -26.97 8.18 -34.84
C ALA A 342 -27.49 9.60 -35.14
N VAL A 343 -27.66 10.44 -34.13
CA VAL A 343 -28.18 11.82 -34.30
C VAL A 343 -27.12 12.72 -34.92
N GLU A 344 -25.89 12.60 -34.45
CA GLU A 344 -24.76 13.39 -34.94
C GLU A 344 -24.02 12.70 -36.10
N ASN A 345 -24.34 11.43 -36.36
CA ASN A 345 -23.66 10.58 -37.32
C ASN A 345 -22.13 10.56 -37.12
N PHE A 346 -21.70 10.48 -35.86
CA PHE A 346 -20.28 10.58 -35.47
C PHE A 346 -19.85 9.41 -34.59
N ASN A 347 -18.57 9.02 -34.71
CA ASN A 347 -17.96 7.97 -33.90
C ASN A 347 -17.18 8.60 -32.74
N TYR A 348 -17.56 8.23 -31.53
CA TYR A 348 -16.91 8.68 -30.31
C TYR A 348 -15.84 7.69 -29.87
N ASP A 349 -14.76 8.22 -29.30
CA ASP A 349 -13.68 7.45 -28.66
C ASP A 349 -13.26 8.14 -27.35
N GLN A 350 -13.53 7.46 -26.24
CA GLN A 350 -13.39 8.04 -24.90
C GLN A 350 -12.60 7.11 -23.97
N CYS A 351 -11.63 7.66 -23.23
CA CYS A 351 -10.80 6.89 -22.30
C CYS A 351 -11.54 6.59 -20.98
N ALA A 352 -12.01 5.34 -20.82
CA ALA A 352 -12.67 4.84 -19.62
C ALA A 352 -11.74 4.72 -18.40
N MET A 353 -10.42 4.83 -18.59
CA MET A 353 -9.46 4.91 -17.49
C MET A 353 -9.43 6.28 -16.80
N ARG A 354 -9.76 7.36 -17.52
CA ARG A 354 -9.67 8.74 -17.02
C ARG A 354 -11.03 9.44 -16.87
N GLY A 355 -12.02 9.07 -17.68
CA GLY A 355 -13.35 9.70 -17.64
C GLY A 355 -14.21 9.29 -16.43
N SER A 356 -15.30 10.03 -16.23
CA SER A 356 -16.32 9.71 -15.23
C SER A 356 -17.16 8.51 -15.67
N TRP A 357 -17.32 7.52 -14.80
CA TRP A 357 -18.13 6.34 -15.10
C TRP A 357 -19.61 6.65 -15.30
N ASP A 358 -20.13 7.67 -14.62
CA ASP A 358 -21.52 8.09 -14.77
C ASP A 358 -21.81 8.56 -16.20
N ILE A 359 -20.86 9.30 -16.80
CA ILE A 359 -20.95 9.73 -18.20
C ILE A 359 -20.94 8.53 -19.16
N PHE A 360 -20.10 7.52 -18.91
CA PHE A 360 -20.09 6.30 -19.73
C PHE A 360 -21.42 5.53 -19.62
N ARG A 361 -22.01 5.47 -18.42
CA ARG A 361 -23.34 4.86 -18.23
C ARG A 361 -24.43 5.64 -18.97
N GLU A 362 -24.36 6.96 -18.94
CA GLU A 362 -25.26 7.83 -19.70
C GLU A 362 -25.14 7.57 -21.20
N TYR A 363 -23.91 7.52 -21.75
CA TYR A 363 -23.69 7.19 -23.15
C TYR A 363 -24.25 5.82 -23.54
N MET A 364 -24.09 4.79 -22.69
CA MET A 364 -24.64 3.46 -22.93
C MET A 364 -26.16 3.35 -22.71
N SER A 365 -26.77 4.34 -22.05
CA SER A 365 -28.22 4.38 -21.80
C SER A 365 -28.94 5.23 -22.85
N ASN A 366 -28.21 6.06 -23.60
CA ASN A 366 -28.77 6.86 -24.68
C ASN A 366 -29.10 5.97 -25.89
N PRO A 367 -30.38 5.86 -26.31
CA PRO A 367 -30.79 5.01 -27.43
C PRO A 367 -30.25 5.48 -28.79
N ALA A 368 -29.80 6.73 -28.92
CA ALA A 368 -29.12 7.21 -30.12
C ALA A 368 -27.71 6.63 -30.29
N ASN A 369 -27.13 6.09 -29.22
CA ASN A 369 -25.79 5.49 -29.24
C ASN A 369 -25.88 3.99 -29.49
N SER A 370 -25.01 3.48 -30.36
CA SER A 370 -24.95 2.08 -30.75
C SER A 370 -23.50 1.62 -30.98
N ASN A 371 -23.31 0.33 -31.29
CA ASN A 371 -22.00 -0.24 -31.62
C ASN A 371 -20.93 -0.04 -30.54
N PHE A 372 -21.29 -0.26 -29.28
CA PHE A 372 -20.38 -0.11 -28.15
C PHE A 372 -19.26 -1.15 -28.19
N VAL A 373 -18.01 -0.68 -28.21
CA VAL A 373 -16.80 -1.51 -28.15
C VAL A 373 -15.86 -0.94 -27.08
N PHE A 374 -15.52 -1.76 -26.10
CA PHE A 374 -14.43 -1.49 -25.18
C PHE A 374 -13.12 -2.04 -25.74
N TRP A 375 -12.18 -1.16 -26.04
CA TRP A 375 -10.81 -1.51 -26.42
C TRP A 375 -9.95 -1.61 -25.17
N VAL A 376 -9.40 -2.80 -24.93
CA VAL A 376 -8.58 -3.13 -23.76
C VAL A 376 -7.13 -3.25 -24.19
N ARG A 377 -6.24 -2.58 -23.46
CA ARG A 377 -4.79 -2.85 -23.50
C ARG A 377 -4.36 -3.41 -22.17
N LEU A 378 -3.62 -4.52 -22.23
CA LEU A 378 -3.03 -5.16 -21.07
C LEU A 378 -1.53 -4.89 -21.02
N GLU A 379 -0.99 -4.76 -19.83
CA GLU A 379 0.45 -4.69 -19.60
C GLU A 379 0.89 -5.70 -18.53
N PRO A 380 2.16 -6.11 -18.52
CA PRO A 380 2.70 -6.97 -17.47
C PRO A 380 2.63 -6.27 -16.10
N CYS A 381 2.33 -7.04 -15.06
CA CYS A 381 2.51 -6.56 -13.69
C CYS A 381 4.01 -6.26 -13.44
N LEU A 382 4.35 -5.00 -13.14
CA LEU A 382 5.72 -4.61 -12.75
C LEU A 382 6.11 -5.22 -11.39
N PRO A 383 7.35 -5.71 -11.22
CA PRO A 383 8.17 -6.49 -12.13
C PRO A 383 8.09 -7.98 -11.77
N PHE A 384 7.79 -8.82 -12.75
CA PHE A 384 8.53 -10.06 -12.92
C PHE A 384 10.03 -9.69 -12.98
N ILE A 385 10.69 -9.58 -11.84
CA ILE A 385 12.15 -9.64 -11.81
C ILE A 385 12.45 -11.04 -12.32
N LYS A 386 12.97 -11.15 -13.54
CA LYS A 386 13.59 -12.37 -14.06
C LYS A 386 14.68 -12.78 -13.06
N LEU A 387 14.32 -13.59 -12.06
CA LEU A 387 15.28 -14.43 -11.37
C LEU A 387 15.71 -15.44 -12.42
N GLY A 388 16.98 -15.36 -12.81
CA GLY A 388 17.49 -15.91 -14.06
C GLY A 388 17.06 -17.35 -14.31
N ALA A 389 16.42 -17.56 -15.46
CA ALA A 389 16.63 -18.79 -16.19
C ALA A 389 18.10 -18.75 -16.65
N VAL A 390 18.99 -19.30 -15.84
CA VAL A 390 20.27 -19.78 -16.32
C VAL A 390 19.92 -20.95 -17.23
N SER A 391 20.02 -20.74 -18.54
CA SER A 391 19.96 -21.81 -19.51
C SER A 391 21.04 -22.84 -19.15
N VAL A 392 20.62 -24.09 -18.93
CA VAL A 392 21.53 -25.25 -18.93
C VAL A 392 21.81 -25.64 -20.37
#